data_AF-A0AAJ0AJ31-F1
#
_entry.id   AF-A0AAJ0AJ31-F1
#
_cell.length_a   1.000
_cell.length_b   1.000
_cell.length_c   1.000
_cell.angle_alpha   90.00
_cell.angle_beta   90.00
_cell.angle_gamma   90.00
#
_symmetry.space_group_name_H-M   'P 1'
#
loop_
_entity.id
_entity.type
_entity.pdbx_description
1 polymer ?
#
loop_
_entity_poly.entity_id
_entity_poly.type
_entity_poly.pdbx_seq_one_letter_code
_entity_poly.pdbx_strand_id
1 'polypeptide(L)'
;MFGKKLRLPVSYPADVWALGCFIFVLYGRMGIFGTYTPGHDGVLAVMTHCMGKPPATWWNAWDKGEKHVDDDCDYIRNGKAETKAAEPDTIEGRVLKRIPEHRGIISNPEEKYMVSQEELRDLAAMLQRIFRWEPKTRVTAEELNSDPWMQKWGVPAKEAMEEGLRKEAQRVREAPGLV
;
A
#
# COMPACT_ATOMS: atom_id res chain seq x y z
N MET A 1 -5.73 6.99 20.66
CA MET A 1 -5.98 6.96 19.20
C MET A 1 -7.37 7.54 18.94
N PHE A 2 -7.49 8.49 18.02
CA PHE A 2 -8.74 9.24 17.76
C PHE A 2 -9.94 8.34 17.41
N GLY A 3 -9.72 7.18 16.78
CA GLY A 3 -10.81 6.25 16.44
C GLY A 3 -11.65 5.82 17.64
N LYS A 4 -11.02 5.54 18.79
CA LYS A 4 -11.73 5.22 20.04
C LYS A 4 -12.44 6.45 20.62
N LYS A 5 -11.80 7.62 20.57
CA LYS A 5 -12.34 8.91 21.07
C LYS A 5 -13.60 9.31 20.29
N LEU A 6 -13.56 9.13 18.98
CA LEU A 6 -14.63 9.47 18.04
C LEU A 6 -15.63 8.34 17.79
N ARG A 7 -15.45 7.17 18.44
CA ARG A 7 -16.29 5.97 18.27
C ARG A 7 -16.46 5.56 16.80
N LEU A 8 -15.38 5.64 16.02
CA LEU A 8 -15.39 5.23 14.62
C LEU A 8 -15.49 3.70 14.53
N PRO A 9 -16.52 3.15 13.87
CA PRO A 9 -16.66 1.70 13.76
C PRO A 9 -15.63 1.13 12.78
N VAL A 10 -15.10 -0.04 13.13
CA VAL A 10 -14.37 -0.88 12.17
C VAL A 10 -15.41 -1.68 11.38
N SER A 11 -15.29 -1.67 10.06
CA SER A 11 -16.19 -2.34 9.13
C SER A 11 -15.41 -2.76 7.88
N TYR A 12 -16.10 -3.37 6.91
CA TYR A 12 -15.53 -3.90 5.68
C TYR A 12 -14.49 -3.01 4.94
N PRO A 13 -14.61 -1.67 4.87
CA PRO A 13 -13.56 -0.84 4.26
C PRO A 13 -12.20 -0.89 4.98
N ALA A 14 -12.14 -1.41 6.21
CA ALA A 14 -10.88 -1.70 6.89
C ALA A 14 -10.16 -2.91 6.26
N ASP A 15 -10.90 -3.91 5.78
CA ASP A 15 -10.32 -5.06 5.08
C ASP A 15 -9.76 -4.63 3.72
N VAL A 16 -10.45 -3.72 3.01
CA VAL A 16 -9.94 -3.14 1.76
C VAL A 16 -8.64 -2.35 2.00
N TRP A 17 -8.55 -1.60 3.10
CA TRP A 17 -7.30 -0.93 3.49
C TRP A 17 -6.17 -1.92 3.76
N ALA A 18 -6.46 -2.98 4.53
CA ALA A 18 -5.48 -4.03 4.83
C ALA A 18 -5.03 -4.76 3.55
N LEU A 19 -5.94 -5.01 2.61
CA LEU A 19 -5.64 -5.57 1.30
C LEU A 19 -4.66 -4.68 0.52
N GLY A 20 -4.88 -3.36 0.47
CA GLY A 20 -3.93 -2.43 -0.15
C GLY A 20 -2.54 -2.49 0.48
N CYS A 21 -2.47 -2.53 1.82
CA CYS A 21 -1.20 -2.70 2.53
C CYS A 21 -0.51 -4.02 2.14
N PHE A 22 -1.26 -5.12 2.06
CA PHE A 22 -0.73 -6.43 1.72
C PHE A 22 -0.23 -6.51 0.27
N ILE A 23 -1.00 -5.99 -0.69
CA ILE A 23 -0.59 -5.89 -2.09
C ILE A 23 0.73 -5.14 -2.19
N PHE A 24 0.85 -3.98 -1.54
CA PHE A 24 2.09 -3.21 -1.59
C PHE A 24 3.27 -3.99 -0.98
N VAL A 25 3.07 -4.74 0.11
CA VAL A 25 4.13 -5.58 0.71
C VAL A 25 4.59 -6.68 -0.26
N LEU A 26 3.68 -7.32 -0.98
CA LEU A 26 4.04 -8.34 -1.99
C LEU A 26 4.89 -7.73 -3.12
N TYR A 27 4.56 -6.52 -3.56
CA TYR A 27 5.35 -5.83 -4.58
C TYR A 27 6.66 -5.27 -4.02
N GLY A 28 6.62 -4.43 -2.98
CA GLY A 28 7.78 -3.68 -2.51
C GLY A 28 8.66 -4.38 -1.49
N ARG A 29 8.25 -5.54 -0.95
CA ARG A 29 8.92 -6.24 0.16
C ARG A 29 9.08 -5.36 1.42
N MET A 30 8.22 -4.35 1.55
CA MET A 30 8.17 -3.42 2.67
C MET A 30 6.73 -2.93 2.88
N GLY A 31 6.42 -2.37 4.04
CA GLY A 31 5.12 -1.75 4.28
C GLY A 31 4.97 -0.39 3.59
N ILE A 32 3.81 -0.15 2.97
CA ILE A 32 3.55 1.15 2.32
C ILE A 32 3.59 2.32 3.31
N PHE A 33 3.20 2.12 4.58
CA PHE A 33 3.29 3.12 5.66
C PHE A 33 4.31 2.68 6.74
N GLY A 34 5.39 2.02 6.33
CA GLY A 34 6.46 1.62 7.24
C GLY A 34 7.09 2.83 7.94
N THR A 35 7.40 2.68 9.23
CA THR A 35 8.02 3.72 10.05
C THR A 35 9.08 3.11 10.97
N TYR A 36 10.15 3.86 11.23
CA TYR A 36 11.15 3.52 12.25
C TYR A 36 10.72 3.94 13.65
N THR A 37 9.70 4.80 13.76
CA THR A 37 9.15 5.26 15.04
C THR A 37 8.04 4.31 15.48
N PRO A 38 8.26 3.49 16.53
CA PRO A 38 7.27 2.48 16.91
C PRO A 38 5.97 3.11 17.39
N GLY A 39 4.84 2.46 17.08
CA GLY A 39 3.51 2.82 17.56
C GLY A 39 2.62 3.54 16.54
N HIS A 40 1.36 3.73 16.93
CA HIS A 40 0.32 4.25 16.03
C HIS A 40 0.58 5.67 15.55
N ASP A 41 1.16 6.53 16.39
CA ASP A 41 1.43 7.93 16.03
C ASP A 41 2.49 8.03 14.93
N GLY A 42 3.51 7.16 14.94
CA GLY A 42 4.52 7.10 13.88
C GLY A 42 3.93 6.65 12.54
N VAL A 43 3.03 5.67 12.55
CA VAL A 43 2.33 5.21 11.34
C VAL A 43 1.40 6.31 10.81
N LEU A 44 0.64 6.97 11.69
CA LEU A 44 -0.24 8.08 11.31
C LEU A 44 0.55 9.24 10.72
N ALA A 45 1.73 9.55 11.25
CA ALA A 45 2.61 10.57 10.67
C ALA A 45 3.04 10.23 9.24
N VAL A 46 3.46 8.98 8.99
CA VAL A 46 3.81 8.52 7.65
C VAL A 46 2.61 8.56 6.71
N MET A 47 1.42 8.19 7.19
CA MET A 47 0.18 8.28 6.42
C MET A 47 -0.17 9.74 6.09
N THR A 48 -0.08 10.66 7.05
CA THR A 48 -0.33 12.09 6.85
C THR A 48 0.65 12.71 5.86
N HIS A 49 1.94 12.41 5.97
CA HIS A 49 2.93 12.87 5.01
C HIS A 49 2.68 12.31 3.58
N CYS A 50 2.18 11.07 3.49
CA CYS A 50 1.91 10.40 2.20
C CYS A 50 0.59 10.86 1.54
N MET A 51 -0.45 11.05 2.33
CA MET A 51 -1.84 11.21 1.88
C MET A 51 -2.43 12.59 2.19
N GLY A 52 -1.66 13.47 2.83
CA GLY A 52 -2.12 14.74 3.37
C GLY A 52 -2.96 14.58 4.65
N LYS A 53 -3.54 15.70 5.10
CA LYS A 53 -4.32 15.73 6.36
C LYS A 53 -5.53 14.78 6.30
N PRO A 54 -5.79 14.01 7.37
CA PRO A 54 -7.08 13.34 7.54
C PRO A 54 -8.21 14.37 7.72
N PRO A 55 -9.49 13.94 7.72
CA PRO A 55 -10.62 14.79 8.06
C PRO A 55 -10.35 15.61 9.32
N ALA A 56 -10.74 16.89 9.32
CA ALA A 56 -10.43 17.83 10.40
C ALA A 56 -10.86 17.32 11.79
N THR A 57 -11.97 16.58 11.86
CA THR A 57 -12.44 15.95 13.11
C THR A 57 -11.45 14.92 13.66
N TRP A 58 -10.76 14.18 12.79
CA TRP A 58 -9.76 13.19 13.17
C TRP A 58 -8.42 13.86 13.48
N TRP A 59 -8.04 14.86 12.67
CA TRP A 59 -6.85 15.67 12.89
C TRP A 59 -6.87 16.34 14.27
N ASN A 60 -7.95 17.05 14.58
CA ASN A 60 -8.12 17.74 15.88
C ASN A 60 -8.26 16.78 17.06
N ALA A 61 -8.63 15.51 16.80
CA ALA A 61 -8.73 14.47 17.82
C ALA A 61 -7.40 13.73 18.04
N TRP A 62 -6.37 13.98 17.23
CA TRP A 62 -5.06 13.35 17.36
C TRP A 62 -4.19 14.09 18.37
N ASP A 63 -4.31 13.71 19.65
CA ASP A 63 -3.70 14.39 20.81
C ASP A 63 -2.16 14.56 20.76
N LYS A 64 -1.46 13.90 19.82
CA LYS A 64 0.00 14.00 19.64
C LYS A 64 0.42 14.33 18.21
N GLY A 65 -0.52 14.62 17.30
CA GLY A 65 -0.22 14.84 15.89
C GLY A 65 0.82 15.93 15.65
N GLU A 66 0.63 17.07 16.33
CA GLU A 66 1.53 18.23 16.34
C GLU A 66 2.97 17.95 16.83
N LYS A 67 3.25 16.78 17.41
CA LYS A 67 4.61 16.37 17.82
C LYS A 67 5.31 15.57 16.73
N HIS A 68 4.56 15.08 15.76
CA HIS A 68 5.04 14.18 14.71
C HIS A 68 5.00 14.82 13.33
N VAL A 69 4.00 15.66 13.08
CA VAL A 69 3.76 16.30 11.79
C VAL A 69 3.24 17.71 12.00
N ASP A 70 3.67 18.65 11.17
CA ASP A 70 3.17 20.01 11.17
C ASP A 70 1.90 20.19 10.32
N ASP A 71 1.47 21.44 10.17
CA ASP A 71 0.30 21.78 9.37
C ASP A 71 0.50 21.62 7.86
N ASP A 72 1.71 21.44 7.38
CA ASP A 72 2.02 21.16 5.98
C ASP A 72 2.22 19.66 5.72
N CYS A 73 2.00 18.82 6.76
CA CYS A 73 2.22 17.38 6.74
C CYS A 73 3.71 16.98 6.63
N ASP A 74 4.63 17.87 7.00
CA ASP A 74 6.06 17.59 7.13
C ASP A 74 6.40 17.09 8.53
N TYR A 75 7.41 16.22 8.63
CA TYR A 75 7.78 15.62 9.90
C TYR A 75 8.36 16.64 10.88
N ILE A 76 8.01 16.46 12.15
CA ILE A 76 8.64 17.18 13.26
C ILE A 76 9.68 16.26 13.91
N ARG A 77 10.93 16.71 13.99
CA ARG A 77 12.05 16.00 14.60
C ARG A 77 12.64 16.82 15.75
N ASN A 78 12.79 16.19 16.92
CA ASN A 78 13.32 16.85 18.13
C ASN A 78 12.59 18.17 18.47
N GLY A 79 11.27 18.22 18.24
CA GLY A 79 10.44 19.40 18.50
C GLY A 79 10.63 20.55 17.51
N LYS A 80 11.30 20.33 16.38
CA LYS A 80 11.43 21.32 15.30
C LYS A 80 10.90 20.73 13.99
N ALA A 81 10.23 21.56 13.20
CA ALA A 81 9.90 21.21 11.82
C ALA A 81 11.17 20.82 11.07
N GLU A 82 11.07 19.83 10.19
CA GLU A 82 12.18 19.46 9.32
C GLU A 82 12.59 20.68 8.49
N THR A 83 13.87 21.07 8.55
CA THR A 83 14.33 22.36 8.02
C THR A 83 14.28 22.45 6.50
N LYS A 84 14.04 21.33 5.83
CA LYS A 84 13.72 21.24 4.41
C LYS A 84 12.43 20.43 4.31
N ALA A 85 11.40 21.02 3.70
CA ALA A 85 10.20 20.29 3.32
C ALA A 85 10.63 19.04 2.55
N ALA A 86 10.16 17.88 3.00
CA ALA A 86 10.42 16.65 2.29
C ALA A 86 9.43 16.59 1.13
N GLU A 87 9.89 16.25 -0.07
CA GLU A 87 8.98 15.96 -1.17
C GLU A 87 7.96 14.90 -0.70
N PRO A 88 6.65 15.16 -0.83
CA PRO A 88 5.63 14.24 -0.34
C PRO A 88 5.86 12.85 -0.91
N ASP A 89 5.95 11.87 -0.01
CA ASP A 89 6.19 10.48 -0.36
C ASP A 89 4.88 9.81 -0.81
N THR A 90 4.26 10.36 -1.86
CA THR A 90 2.91 10.02 -2.35
C THR A 90 2.74 8.53 -2.63
N ILE A 91 1.50 8.03 -2.62
CA ILE A 91 1.20 6.63 -2.98
C ILE A 91 1.80 6.26 -4.34
N GLU A 92 1.66 7.15 -5.33
CA GLU A 92 2.23 6.95 -6.66
C GLU A 92 3.77 6.94 -6.62
N GLY A 93 4.39 7.89 -5.92
CA GLY A 93 5.85 7.93 -5.76
C GLY A 93 6.40 6.65 -5.11
N ARG A 94 5.74 6.15 -4.06
CA ARG A 94 6.10 4.89 -3.41
C ARG A 94 5.98 3.70 -4.36
N VAL A 95 4.95 3.66 -5.21
CA VAL A 95 4.77 2.58 -6.18
C VAL A 95 5.81 2.65 -7.31
N LEU A 96 5.95 3.81 -7.94
CA LEU A 96 6.78 3.98 -9.13
C LEU A 96 8.30 3.98 -8.83
N LYS A 97 8.71 4.40 -7.63
CA LYS A 97 10.14 4.54 -7.27
C LYS A 97 10.59 3.47 -6.26
N ARG A 98 9.89 3.32 -5.14
CA ARG A 98 10.37 2.47 -4.04
C ARG A 98 10.25 0.98 -4.30
N ILE A 99 9.21 0.53 -5.01
CA ILE A 99 9.09 -0.88 -5.40
C ILE A 99 10.31 -1.30 -6.26
N PRO A 100 10.67 -0.58 -7.34
CA PRO A 100 11.89 -0.87 -8.09
C PRO A 100 13.18 -0.81 -7.27
N GLU A 101 13.35 0.24 -6.45
CA GLU A 101 14.52 0.42 -5.59
C GLU A 101 14.75 -0.78 -4.66
N HIS A 102 13.73 -1.19 -3.92
CA HIS A 102 13.87 -2.25 -2.92
C HIS A 102 13.87 -3.66 -3.49
N ARG A 103 13.42 -3.85 -4.74
CA ARG A 103 13.65 -5.10 -5.47
C ARG A 103 15.07 -5.20 -6.03
N GLY A 104 15.90 -4.16 -5.88
CA GLY A 104 17.25 -4.13 -6.45
C GLY A 104 17.23 -4.05 -7.98
N ILE A 105 16.10 -3.67 -8.59
CA ILE A 105 15.95 -3.57 -10.05
C ILE A 105 16.87 -2.48 -10.62
N ILE A 106 17.09 -1.39 -9.86
CA ILE A 106 18.04 -0.34 -10.24
C ILE A 106 19.47 -0.87 -10.33
N SER A 107 19.82 -1.84 -9.48
CA SER A 107 21.17 -2.44 -9.41
C SER A 107 21.34 -3.69 -10.28
N ASN A 108 20.26 -4.40 -10.59
CA ASN A 108 20.28 -5.60 -11.44
C ASN A 108 19.00 -5.66 -12.30
N PRO A 109 19.01 -5.07 -13.51
CA PRO A 109 17.82 -4.85 -14.32
C PRO A 109 17.42 -6.06 -15.18
N GLU A 110 17.61 -7.29 -14.70
CA GLU A 110 17.12 -8.46 -15.44
C GLU A 110 15.59 -8.39 -15.58
N GLU A 111 15.13 -8.34 -16.84
CA GLU A 111 13.73 -8.10 -17.22
C GLU A 111 12.75 -9.08 -16.55
N LYS A 112 13.17 -10.35 -16.32
CA LYS A 112 12.32 -11.38 -15.72
C LYS A 112 11.89 -11.13 -14.27
N TYR A 113 12.53 -10.20 -13.57
CA TYR A 113 12.16 -9.83 -12.19
C TYR A 113 11.45 -8.46 -12.11
N MET A 114 11.27 -7.79 -13.25
CA MET A 114 10.72 -6.45 -13.31
C MET A 114 9.20 -6.47 -13.46
N VAL A 115 8.53 -5.72 -12.59
CA VAL A 115 7.15 -5.30 -12.82
C VAL A 115 7.19 -4.21 -13.87
N SER A 116 6.35 -4.33 -14.91
CA SER A 116 6.37 -3.35 -15.99
C SER A 116 5.99 -1.96 -15.47
N GLN A 117 6.52 -0.90 -16.11
CA GLN A 117 6.15 0.48 -15.75
C GLN A 117 4.66 0.74 -15.94
N GLU A 118 4.03 0.04 -16.88
CA GLU A 118 2.59 0.12 -17.10
C GLU A 118 1.80 -0.49 -15.93
N GLU A 119 2.17 -1.70 -15.51
CA GLU A 119 1.57 -2.36 -14.34
C GLU A 119 1.75 -1.54 -13.06
N LEU A 120 2.91 -0.91 -12.86
CA LEU A 120 3.14 -0.05 -11.71
C LEU A 120 2.22 1.19 -11.70
N ARG A 121 1.92 1.77 -12.87
CA ARG A 121 0.96 2.89 -12.96
C ARG A 121 -0.46 2.45 -12.66
N ASP A 122 -0.88 1.31 -13.21
CA ASP A 122 -2.20 0.74 -12.94
C ASP A 122 -2.33 0.39 -11.44
N LEU A 123 -1.27 -0.16 -10.84
CA LEU A 123 -1.20 -0.47 -9.41
C LEU A 123 -1.29 0.81 -8.56
N ALA A 124 -0.55 1.87 -8.92
CA ALA A 124 -0.60 3.15 -8.22
C ALA A 124 -2.02 3.74 -8.24
N ALA A 125 -2.67 3.72 -9.40
CA ALA A 125 -4.04 4.19 -9.56
C ALA A 125 -5.01 3.40 -8.66
N MET A 126 -4.93 2.06 -8.68
CA MET A 126 -5.75 1.21 -7.81
C MET A 126 -5.52 1.52 -6.31
N LEU A 127 -4.25 1.61 -5.88
CA LEU A 127 -3.91 1.89 -4.48
C LEU A 127 -4.39 3.28 -4.01
N GLN A 128 -4.39 4.30 -4.87
CA GLN A 128 -4.95 5.62 -4.54
C GLN A 128 -6.47 5.59 -4.29
N ARG A 129 -7.20 4.64 -4.88
CA ARG A 129 -8.64 4.44 -4.60
C ARG A 129 -8.88 3.66 -3.32
N ILE A 130 -7.97 2.75 -2.96
CA ILE A 130 -7.97 2.00 -1.70
C ILE A 130 -7.63 2.91 -0.52
N PHE A 131 -6.56 3.70 -0.64
CA PHE A 131 -6.06 4.56 0.43
C PHE A 131 -6.76 5.92 0.43
N ARG A 132 -8.02 5.91 0.85
CA ARG A 132 -8.76 7.13 1.23
C ARG A 132 -8.96 7.17 2.73
N TRP A 133 -8.84 8.36 3.32
CA TRP A 133 -9.02 8.53 4.76
C TRP A 133 -10.40 8.03 5.20
N GLU A 134 -11.47 8.57 4.63
CA GLU A 134 -12.83 8.21 4.99
C GLU A 134 -13.23 6.82 4.47
N PRO A 135 -13.75 5.91 5.32
CA PRO A 135 -14.08 4.54 4.91
C PRO A 135 -15.11 4.47 3.77
N LYS A 136 -16.08 5.39 3.78
CA LYS A 136 -17.16 5.46 2.78
C LYS A 136 -16.72 5.93 1.40
N THR A 137 -15.52 6.51 1.27
CA THR A 137 -14.97 6.99 -0.01
C THR A 137 -13.92 6.05 -0.58
N ARG A 138 -13.61 4.95 0.13
CA ARG A 138 -12.74 3.89 -0.39
C ARG A 138 -13.53 3.07 -1.41
N VAL A 139 -12.81 2.60 -2.41
CA VAL A 139 -13.30 1.56 -3.32
C VAL A 139 -13.70 0.30 -2.55
N THR A 140 -14.71 -0.41 -3.03
CA THR A 140 -15.15 -1.72 -2.53
C THR A 140 -14.40 -2.86 -3.22
N ALA A 141 -14.40 -4.08 -2.66
CA ALA A 141 -13.77 -5.20 -3.39
C ALA A 141 -14.53 -5.59 -4.66
N GLU A 142 -15.84 -5.37 -4.72
CA GLU A 142 -16.63 -5.58 -5.94
C GLU A 142 -16.14 -4.66 -7.07
N GLU A 143 -15.93 -3.38 -6.77
CA GLU A 143 -15.36 -2.42 -7.73
C GLU A 143 -13.89 -2.70 -8.05
N LEU A 144 -13.12 -3.26 -7.09
CA LEU A 144 -11.74 -3.70 -7.34
C LEU A 144 -11.69 -4.90 -8.29
N ASN A 145 -12.69 -5.78 -8.26
CA ASN A 145 -12.74 -6.93 -9.15
C ASN A 145 -12.76 -6.49 -10.62
N SER A 146 -13.38 -5.35 -10.91
CA SER A 146 -13.45 -4.74 -12.25
C SER A 146 -12.40 -3.64 -12.48
N ASP A 147 -11.45 -3.44 -11.56
CA ASP A 147 -10.39 -2.43 -11.69
C ASP A 147 -9.49 -2.73 -12.90
N PRO A 148 -9.00 -1.71 -13.63
CA PRO A 148 -8.07 -1.90 -14.74
C PRO A 148 -6.86 -2.76 -14.39
N TRP A 149 -6.27 -2.56 -13.20
CA TRP A 149 -5.15 -3.38 -12.74
C TRP A 149 -5.56 -4.84 -12.56
N MET A 150 -6.73 -5.08 -11.95
CA MET A 150 -7.23 -6.44 -11.73
C MET A 150 -7.51 -7.16 -13.05
N GLN A 151 -8.13 -6.48 -14.00
CA GLN A 151 -8.48 -7.08 -15.29
C GLN A 151 -7.26 -7.33 -16.19
N LYS A 152 -6.28 -6.43 -16.16
CA LYS A 152 -5.10 -6.51 -17.03
C LYS A 152 -4.00 -7.41 -16.47
N TRP A 153 -3.83 -7.43 -15.15
CA TRP A 153 -2.68 -8.10 -14.50
C TRP A 153 -3.14 -9.18 -13.52
N GLY A 154 -4.07 -8.87 -12.62
CA GLY A 154 -4.50 -9.77 -11.54
C GLY A 154 -5.20 -11.05 -12.01
N VAL A 155 -6.23 -10.92 -12.84
CA VAL A 155 -7.03 -12.04 -13.38
C VAL A 155 -6.16 -12.95 -14.27
N PRO A 156 -5.41 -12.43 -15.27
CA PRO A 156 -4.52 -13.27 -16.06
C PRO A 156 -3.47 -14.01 -15.22
N ALA A 157 -2.88 -13.35 -14.21
CA ALA A 157 -1.90 -13.99 -13.32
C ALA A 157 -2.52 -15.13 -12.50
N LYS A 158 -3.75 -14.94 -11.99
CA LYS A 158 -4.49 -15.99 -11.27
C LYS A 158 -4.78 -17.18 -12.18
N GLU A 159 -5.28 -16.93 -13.39
CA GLU A 159 -5.60 -18.00 -14.36
C GLU A 159 -4.37 -18.80 -14.76
N ALA A 160 -3.24 -18.12 -15.02
CA ALA A 160 -1.96 -18.77 -15.33
C ALA A 160 -1.46 -19.64 -14.15
N MET A 161 -1.58 -19.14 -12.92
CA MET A 161 -1.25 -19.92 -11.72
C MET A 161 -2.14 -21.16 -11.59
N GLU A 162 -3.46 -21.02 -11.75
CA GLU A 162 -4.41 -22.14 -11.67
C GLU A 162 -4.14 -23.18 -12.75
N GLU A 163 -3.81 -22.76 -13.98
CA GLU A 163 -3.41 -23.67 -15.04
C GLU A 163 -2.12 -24.43 -14.70
N GLY A 164 -1.10 -23.73 -14.17
CA GLY A 164 0.14 -24.36 -13.71
C GLY A 164 -0.10 -25.41 -12.62
N LEU A 165 -0.93 -25.09 -11.62
CA LEU A 165 -1.31 -26.02 -10.55
C LEU A 165 -2.05 -27.25 -11.09
N ARG A 166 -2.95 -27.08 -12.08
CA ARG A 166 -3.64 -28.20 -12.73
C ARG A 166 -2.67 -29.12 -13.47
N LYS A 167 -1.74 -28.55 -14.25
CA LYS A 167 -0.71 -29.32 -14.97
C LYS A 167 0.18 -30.12 -14.03
N GLU A 168 0.60 -29.49 -12.94
CA GLU A 168 1.44 -30.16 -11.93
C GLU A 168 0.69 -31.30 -11.22
N ALA A 169 -0.58 -31.08 -10.86
CA ALA A 169 -1.41 -32.13 -10.27
C ALA A 169 -1.60 -33.32 -11.23
N GLN A 170 -1.73 -33.07 -12.53
CA GLN A 170 -1.80 -34.12 -13.54
C GLN A 170 -0.46 -34.88 -13.66
N ARG A 171 0.67 -34.16 -13.73
CA ARG A 171 2.02 -34.75 -13.77
C ARG A 171 2.28 -35.68 -12.59
N VAL A 172 1.93 -35.26 -11.37
CA VAL A 172 2.10 -36.06 -10.15
C VAL A 172 1.24 -37.33 -10.17
N ARG A 173 0.02 -37.26 -10.73
CA ARG A 173 -0.85 -38.44 -10.90
C ARG A 173 -0.32 -39.43 -11.93
N GLU A 174 0.32 -38.94 -13.00
CA GLU A 174 0.85 -39.75 -14.09
C GLU A 174 2.24 -40.37 -13.78
N ALA A 175 2.99 -39.85 -12.81
CA ALA A 175 4.32 -40.35 -12.43
C ALA A 175 4.55 -40.37 -10.89
N PRO A 176 3.86 -41.24 -10.13
CA PRO A 176 3.85 -41.21 -8.66
C PRO A 176 5.15 -41.64 -7.93
N GLY A 177 6.29 -41.82 -8.62
CA GLY A 177 7.49 -42.47 -8.07
C GLY A 177 8.84 -41.78 -8.32
N LEU A 178 8.87 -40.51 -8.72
CA LEU A 178 10.10 -39.73 -8.90
C LEU A 178 10.17 -38.59 -7.89
N VAL A 179 10.43 -38.93 -6.62
CA VAL A 179 10.92 -38.04 -5.56
C VAL A 179 12.07 -38.75 -4.85
#